data_AF-A0A956B2A6-F1
#
_entry.id   AF-A0A956B2A6-F1
#
_cell.length_a   1.000
_cell.length_b   1.000
_cell.length_c   1.000
_cell.angle_alpha   90.00
_cell.angle_beta   90.00
_cell.angle_gamma   90.00
#
_symmetry.space_group_name_H-M   'P 1'
#
loop_
_entity.id
_entity.type
_entity.pdbx_description
1 polymer ?
#
loop_
_entity_poly.entity_id
_entity_poly.type
_entity_poly.pdbx_seq_one_letter_code
_entity_poly.pdbx_strand_id
1 'polypeptide(L)'
;MRIRVELGLLLLGLRAAVILLGLGSVAMFNRMSPAIERILAENVVTLVATEEMLVALADPSLSEEEAKARFAAGLERAKGNLTEPAERPLLEDLDRLWPRAFEDPKGIIRGRVLEKVLSLSEVNRRSMQDEDAAARRLGLAGAWAVVVVALIILGITLILTRRLEQRVVGPLVALSQRAQQIRGGDIYVRCPEAGAPELEEVSRVLNQLLDSQQTPKRAQDLAKTDRRLLLHLLDQRAGAWIAASDTGEVLAANAVALELIQDHGTPDPARLAGLRTEEGSEEVTRGRLWLIPLPT
;
A
#
# COMPACT_ATOMS: atom_id res chain seq x y z
N MET A 1 8.61 10.50 -15.09
CA MET A 1 7.94 11.46 -14.17
C MET A 1 6.43 11.21 -14.03
N ARG A 2 5.66 10.96 -15.11
CA ARG A 2 4.19 10.72 -15.02
C ARG A 2 3.77 9.66 -14.00
N ILE A 3 4.44 8.49 -13.98
CA ILE A 3 4.11 7.39 -13.06
C ILE A 3 4.18 7.79 -11.58
N ARG A 4 5.17 8.61 -11.16
CA ARG A 4 5.27 9.06 -9.76
C ARG A 4 4.10 9.96 -9.36
N VAL A 5 3.70 10.85 -10.26
CA VAL A 5 2.61 11.81 -10.02
C VAL A 5 1.27 11.08 -10.02
N GLU A 6 1.03 10.19 -10.99
CA GLU A 6 -0.20 9.40 -11.09
C GLU A 6 -0.40 8.47 -9.88
N LEU A 7 0.65 7.72 -9.47
CA LEU A 7 0.62 6.91 -8.25
C LEU A 7 0.42 7.76 -7.00
N GLY A 8 1.09 8.92 -6.92
CA GLY A 8 0.93 9.86 -5.81
C GLY A 8 -0.50 10.37 -5.68
N LEU A 9 -1.14 10.73 -6.79
CA LEU A 9 -2.54 11.18 -6.84
C LEU A 9 -3.52 10.08 -6.41
N LEU A 10 -3.34 8.85 -6.91
CA LEU A 10 -4.19 7.72 -6.54
C LEU A 10 -4.09 7.41 -5.04
N LEU A 11 -2.87 7.38 -4.49
CA LEU A 11 -2.63 7.13 -3.07
C LEU A 11 -3.13 8.28 -2.19
N LEU A 12 -3.03 9.53 -2.66
CA LEU A 12 -3.62 10.68 -1.99
C LEU A 12 -5.14 10.59 -1.95
N GLY A 13 -5.76 10.24 -3.08
CA GLY A 13 -7.21 10.03 -3.18
C GLY A 13 -7.70 8.92 -2.24
N LEU A 14 -6.97 7.80 -2.16
CA LEU A 14 -7.28 6.72 -1.21
C LEU A 14 -7.26 7.21 0.24
N ARG A 15 -6.23 7.97 0.64
CA ARG A 15 -6.15 8.53 2.00
C ARG A 15 -7.29 9.49 2.29
N ALA A 16 -7.62 10.37 1.33
CA ALA A 16 -8.75 11.28 1.46
C ALA A 16 -10.07 10.53 1.63
N ALA A 17 -10.28 9.44 0.88
CA ALA A 17 -11.46 8.59 1.03
C ALA A 17 -11.54 7.94 2.43
N VAL A 18 -10.42 7.44 2.97
CA VAL A 18 -10.37 6.87 4.33
C VAL A 18 -10.71 7.93 5.39
N ILE A 19 -10.17 9.14 5.25
CA ILE A 19 -10.46 10.25 6.17
C ILE A 19 -11.94 10.63 6.08
N LEU A 20 -12.49 10.75 4.87
CA LEU A 20 -13.90 11.07 4.65
C LEU A 20 -14.82 9.99 5.21
N LEU A 21 -14.49 8.71 5.02
CA LEU A 21 -15.24 7.61 5.60
C LEU A 21 -15.18 7.64 7.13
N GLY A 22 -14.00 7.86 7.73
CA GLY A 22 -13.85 7.97 9.18
C GLY A 22 -14.69 9.12 9.77
N LEU A 23 -14.59 10.31 9.18
CA LEU A 23 -15.39 11.48 9.60
C LEU A 23 -16.89 11.26 9.36
N GLY A 24 -17.25 10.69 8.21
CA GLY A 24 -18.63 10.38 7.84
C GLY A 24 -19.27 9.36 8.77
N SER A 25 -18.53 8.33 9.18
CA SER A 25 -19.01 7.34 10.15
C SER A 25 -19.22 7.92 11.53
N VAL A 26 -18.34 8.81 12.03
CA VAL A 26 -18.58 9.52 13.30
C VAL A 26 -19.85 10.37 13.22
N ALA A 27 -20.03 11.11 12.12
CA ALA A 27 -21.24 11.89 11.89
C ALA A 27 -22.51 11.01 11.80
N MET A 28 -22.40 9.82 11.20
CA MET A 28 -23.53 8.89 11.08
C MET A 28 -23.85 8.19 12.40
N PHE A 29 -22.86 7.83 13.21
CA PHE A 29 -23.08 7.25 14.55
C PHE A 29 -23.74 8.26 15.50
N ASN A 30 -23.37 9.54 15.42
CA ASN A 30 -24.09 10.60 16.13
C ASN A 30 -25.57 10.72 15.68
N ARG A 31 -25.88 10.34 14.44
CA ARG A 31 -27.25 10.28 13.90
C ARG A 31 -27.98 8.97 14.17
N MET A 32 -27.29 7.89 14.59
CA MET A 32 -27.91 6.63 15.01
C MET A 32 -28.45 6.69 16.46
N SER A 33 -29.11 7.80 16.83
CA SER A 33 -30.01 7.87 17.99
C SER A 33 -31.38 7.16 17.86
N PRO A 34 -31.90 6.67 16.70
CA PRO A 34 -33.30 6.24 16.62
C PRO A 34 -33.60 4.90 17.31
N ALA A 35 -32.60 4.08 17.66
CA ALA A 35 -32.84 2.93 18.54
C ALA A 35 -33.23 3.37 19.97
N ILE A 36 -32.79 4.56 20.39
CA ILE A 36 -33.16 5.22 21.65
C ILE A 36 -34.59 5.76 21.57
N GLU A 37 -35.01 6.29 20.43
CA GLU A 37 -36.35 6.90 20.26
C GLU A 37 -37.48 5.88 20.43
N ARG A 38 -37.30 4.63 19.99
CA ARG A 38 -38.35 3.61 20.12
C ARG A 38 -38.52 3.14 21.56
N ILE A 39 -37.42 2.95 22.28
CA ILE A 39 -37.40 2.63 23.72
C ILE A 39 -37.96 3.81 24.53
N LEU A 40 -37.59 5.06 24.19
CA LEU A 40 -38.19 6.24 24.81
C LEU A 40 -39.69 6.36 24.53
N ALA A 41 -40.15 6.03 23.31
CA ALA A 41 -41.57 6.13 22.96
C ALA A 41 -42.42 5.14 23.77
N GLU A 42 -41.95 3.91 23.93
CA GLU A 42 -42.60 2.90 24.77
C GLU A 42 -42.54 3.33 26.25
N ASN A 43 -41.39 3.79 26.76
CA ASN A 43 -41.27 4.24 28.15
C ASN A 43 -42.13 5.49 28.48
N VAL A 44 -42.33 6.41 27.53
CA VAL A 44 -43.20 7.59 27.68
C VAL A 44 -44.67 7.18 27.87
N VAL A 45 -45.13 6.09 27.26
CA VAL A 45 -46.51 5.60 27.42
C VAL A 45 -46.79 5.21 28.87
N THR A 46 -45.86 4.49 29.51
CA THR A 46 -45.98 4.11 30.92
C THR A 46 -45.94 5.32 31.84
N LEU A 47 -45.10 6.32 31.54
CA LEU A 47 -45.06 7.57 32.30
C LEU A 47 -46.40 8.33 32.23
N VAL A 48 -46.94 8.56 31.02
CA VAL A 48 -48.24 9.23 30.83
C VAL A 48 -49.37 8.45 31.51
N ALA A 49 -49.34 7.12 31.45
CA ALA A 49 -50.29 6.28 32.17
C ALA A 49 -50.21 6.47 33.70
N THR A 50 -49.00 6.59 34.27
CA THR A 50 -48.85 6.91 35.70
C THR A 50 -49.33 8.31 36.06
N GLU A 51 -49.11 9.30 35.20
CA GLU A 51 -49.62 10.67 35.40
C GLU A 51 -51.15 10.71 35.37
N GLU A 52 -51.78 10.05 34.41
CA GLU A 52 -53.24 9.96 34.34
C GLU A 52 -53.85 9.28 35.56
N MET A 53 -53.21 8.21 36.05
CA MET A 53 -53.60 7.57 37.30
C MET A 53 -53.47 8.54 38.48
N LEU A 54 -52.36 9.28 38.61
CA LEU A 54 -52.19 10.27 39.68
C LEU A 54 -53.22 11.41 39.60
N VAL A 55 -53.51 11.92 38.41
CA VAL A 55 -54.52 12.95 38.17
C VAL A 55 -55.91 12.43 38.57
N ALA A 56 -56.27 11.22 38.16
CA ALA A 56 -57.50 10.57 38.60
C ALA A 56 -57.57 10.40 40.13
N LEU A 57 -56.42 10.25 40.80
CA LEU A 57 -56.38 10.17 42.25
C LEU A 57 -56.41 11.54 42.97
N ALA A 58 -56.06 12.63 42.29
CA ALA A 58 -55.79 13.92 42.94
C ALA A 58 -56.73 15.06 42.53
N ASP A 59 -57.33 14.99 41.35
CA ASP A 59 -58.15 16.08 40.79
C ASP A 59 -59.56 16.09 41.42
N PRO A 60 -59.89 17.11 42.24
CA PRO A 60 -61.19 17.21 42.89
C PRO A 60 -62.31 17.65 41.95
N SER A 61 -61.99 18.08 40.72
CA SER A 61 -62.98 18.51 39.74
C SER A 61 -63.64 17.35 38.99
N LEU A 62 -63.05 16.15 39.06
CA LEU A 62 -63.58 14.95 38.42
C LEU A 62 -64.70 14.33 39.25
N SER A 63 -65.74 13.86 38.56
CA SER A 63 -66.71 12.95 39.18
C SER A 63 -66.03 11.63 39.54
N GLU A 64 -66.53 10.93 40.57
CA GLU A 64 -65.96 9.65 40.98
C GLU A 64 -65.96 8.61 39.84
N GLU A 65 -67.00 8.60 39.02
CA GLU A 65 -67.13 7.72 37.85
C GLU A 65 -66.10 8.06 36.78
N GLU A 66 -65.89 9.35 36.50
CA GLU A 66 -64.87 9.81 35.55
C GLU A 66 -63.44 9.54 36.05
N ALA A 67 -63.19 9.76 37.35
CA ALA A 67 -61.91 9.46 37.96
C ALA A 67 -61.59 7.96 37.92
N LYS A 68 -62.56 7.10 38.24
CA LYS A 68 -62.43 5.64 38.10
C LYS A 68 -62.15 5.21 36.65
N ALA A 69 -62.88 5.78 35.69
CA ALA A 69 -62.69 5.48 34.27
C ALA A 69 -61.30 5.90 33.77
N ARG A 70 -60.83 7.11 34.15
CA ARG A 70 -59.47 7.58 33.80
C ARG A 70 -58.38 6.72 34.45
N PHE A 71 -58.55 6.35 35.71
CA PHE A 71 -57.60 5.47 36.38
C PHE A 71 -57.52 4.10 35.70
N ALA A 72 -58.66 3.49 35.40
CA ALA A 72 -58.72 2.20 34.70
C ALA A 72 -58.06 2.26 33.32
N ALA A 73 -58.32 3.34 32.55
CA ALA A 73 -57.72 3.53 31.24
C ALA A 73 -56.20 3.71 31.30
N GLY A 74 -55.69 4.44 32.30
CA GLY A 74 -54.25 4.57 32.55
C GLY A 74 -53.63 3.23 32.93
N LEU A 75 -54.25 2.48 33.84
CA LEU A 75 -53.77 1.17 34.27
C LEU A 75 -53.72 0.16 33.11
N GLU A 76 -54.76 0.09 32.28
CA GLU A 76 -54.77 -0.80 31.11
C GLU A 76 -53.69 -0.43 30.09
N ARG A 77 -53.42 0.87 29.89
CA ARG A 77 -52.29 1.31 29.05
C ARG A 77 -50.94 0.89 29.63
N ALA A 78 -50.74 1.02 30.94
CA ALA A 78 -49.51 0.56 31.59
C ALA A 78 -49.34 -0.97 31.50
N LYS A 79 -50.42 -1.75 31.66
CA LYS A 79 -50.38 -3.22 31.49
C LYS A 79 -50.10 -3.66 30.06
N GLY A 80 -50.65 -2.93 29.08
CA GLY A 80 -50.42 -3.17 27.66
C GLY A 80 -48.99 -2.84 27.20
N ASN A 81 -48.21 -2.16 28.04
CA ASN A 81 -46.88 -1.66 27.73
C ASN A 81 -45.88 -2.02 28.85
N LEU A 82 -45.80 -3.33 29.14
CA LEU A 82 -44.86 -3.85 30.13
C LEU A 82 -43.43 -3.79 29.58
N THR A 83 -42.66 -2.81 30.06
CA THR A 83 -41.29 -2.55 29.61
C THR A 83 -40.26 -3.26 30.49
N GLU A 84 -40.54 -3.36 31.80
CA GLU A 84 -39.61 -3.93 32.78
C GLU A 84 -40.23 -5.09 33.59
N PRO A 85 -39.49 -6.17 33.89
CA PRO A 85 -39.99 -7.28 34.71
C PRO A 85 -40.45 -6.84 36.11
N ALA A 86 -39.85 -5.77 36.65
CA ALA A 86 -40.17 -5.22 37.96
C ALA A 86 -41.53 -4.48 38.00
N GLU A 87 -42.12 -4.12 36.85
CA GLU A 87 -43.42 -3.43 36.76
C GLU A 87 -44.59 -4.39 36.98
N ARG A 88 -44.45 -5.65 36.57
CA ARG A 88 -45.50 -6.67 36.64
C ARG A 88 -46.11 -6.83 38.05
N PRO A 89 -45.34 -7.04 39.14
CA PRO A 89 -45.91 -7.16 40.48
C PRO A 89 -46.59 -5.87 40.97
N LEU A 90 -46.14 -4.69 40.49
CA LEU A 90 -46.75 -3.41 40.83
C LEU A 90 -48.11 -3.24 40.14
N LEU A 91 -48.20 -3.62 38.86
CA LEU A 91 -49.43 -3.57 38.07
C LEU A 91 -50.48 -4.57 38.59
N GLU A 92 -50.06 -5.77 38.98
CA GLU A 92 -50.95 -6.78 39.60
C GLU A 92 -51.51 -6.30 40.96
N ASP A 93 -50.67 -5.68 41.78
CA ASP A 93 -51.10 -5.07 43.04
C ASP A 93 -52.08 -3.90 42.80
N LEU A 94 -51.78 -3.03 41.82
CA LEU A 94 -52.64 -1.91 41.46
C LEU A 94 -54.00 -2.39 41.00
N ASP A 95 -54.07 -3.38 40.11
CA ASP A 95 -55.31 -3.94 39.56
C ASP A 95 -56.29 -4.41 40.65
N ARG A 96 -55.74 -5.02 41.71
CA ARG A 96 -56.53 -5.49 42.84
C ARG A 96 -56.98 -4.37 43.78
N LEU A 97 -56.15 -3.35 43.98
CA LEU A 97 -56.32 -2.37 45.06
C LEU A 97 -57.05 -1.09 44.63
N TRP A 98 -56.94 -0.70 43.36
CA TRP A 98 -57.41 0.60 42.89
C TRP A 98 -58.92 0.84 43.01
N PRO A 99 -59.84 -0.14 42.83
CA PRO A 99 -61.27 0.15 42.91
C PRO A 99 -61.69 0.63 44.30
N ARG A 100 -61.06 0.06 45.34
CA ARG A 100 -61.29 0.40 46.76
C ARG A 100 -60.63 1.71 47.17
N ALA A 101 -59.67 2.21 46.40
CA ALA A 101 -58.99 3.46 46.71
C ALA A 101 -59.89 4.70 46.49
N PHE A 102 -61.02 4.56 45.80
CA PHE A 102 -62.00 5.64 45.62
C PHE A 102 -63.09 5.66 46.68
N GLU A 103 -63.25 4.57 47.46
CA GLU A 103 -64.24 4.46 48.54
C GLU A 103 -63.85 5.29 49.77
N ASP A 104 -62.55 5.38 50.06
CA ASP A 104 -62.00 6.20 51.15
C ASP A 104 -60.80 7.05 50.66
N PRO A 105 -61.04 8.29 50.21
CA PRO A 105 -60.01 9.17 49.67
C PRO A 105 -58.90 9.55 50.66
N LYS A 106 -59.09 9.36 51.97
CA LYS A 106 -58.07 9.59 53.01
C LYS A 106 -57.57 8.29 53.64
N GLY A 107 -58.03 7.16 53.13
CA GLY A 107 -57.79 5.84 53.69
C GLY A 107 -56.40 5.28 53.38
N ILE A 108 -56.03 4.26 54.15
CA ILE A 108 -54.76 3.53 54.00
C ILE A 108 -54.66 2.90 52.60
N ILE A 109 -55.78 2.46 52.01
CA ILE A 109 -55.82 1.86 50.67
C ILE A 109 -55.46 2.90 49.61
N ARG A 110 -55.95 4.14 49.72
CA ARG A 110 -55.60 5.24 48.82
C ARG A 110 -54.12 5.57 48.88
N GLY A 111 -53.55 5.64 50.08
CA GLY A 111 -52.11 5.83 50.29
C GLY A 111 -51.28 4.72 49.65
N ARG A 112 -51.71 3.46 49.77
CA ARG A 112 -51.02 2.31 49.17
C ARG A 112 -51.08 2.32 47.64
N VAL A 113 -52.21 2.68 47.05
CA VAL A 113 -52.33 2.81 45.59
C VAL A 113 -51.44 3.94 45.08
N LEU A 114 -51.44 5.10 45.77
CA LEU A 114 -50.55 6.20 45.44
C LEU A 114 -49.07 5.80 45.49
N GLU A 115 -48.65 5.12 46.56
CA GLU A 115 -47.29 4.60 46.73
C GLU A 115 -46.90 3.66 45.57
N LYS A 116 -47.82 2.78 45.14
CA LYS A 116 -47.59 1.83 44.06
C LYS A 116 -47.51 2.50 42.69
N VAL A 117 -48.35 3.50 42.41
CA VAL A 117 -48.26 4.30 41.17
C VAL A 117 -46.93 5.08 41.13
N LEU A 118 -46.51 5.67 42.25
CA LEU A 118 -45.21 6.37 42.34
C LEU A 118 -44.03 5.41 42.18
N SER A 119 -44.13 4.20 42.75
CA SER A 119 -43.10 3.16 42.58
C SER A 119 -43.00 2.68 41.14
N LEU A 120 -44.13 2.55 40.44
CA LEU A 120 -44.17 2.21 39.02
C LEU A 120 -43.49 3.31 38.17
N SER A 121 -43.79 4.58 38.45
CA SER A 121 -43.15 5.73 37.80
C SER A 121 -41.63 5.76 38.06
N GLU A 122 -41.18 5.42 39.28
CA GLU A 122 -39.76 5.36 39.63
C GLU A 122 -39.02 4.25 38.87
N VAL A 123 -39.59 3.06 38.79
CA VAL A 123 -39.01 1.93 38.03
C VAL A 123 -38.84 2.31 36.56
N ASN A 124 -39.89 2.86 35.96
CA ASN A 124 -39.89 3.28 34.58
C ASN A 124 -38.87 4.41 34.33
N ARG A 125 -38.79 5.42 35.22
CA ARG A 125 -37.81 6.51 35.09
C ARG A 125 -36.36 6.04 35.22
N ARG A 126 -36.08 5.05 36.07
CA ARG A 126 -34.73 4.47 36.19
C ARG A 126 -34.33 3.70 34.95
N SER A 127 -35.24 2.89 34.42
CA SER A 127 -35.02 2.16 33.15
C SER A 127 -34.67 3.13 32.02
N MET A 128 -35.44 4.23 31.85
CA MET A 128 -35.12 5.27 30.86
C MET A 128 -33.70 5.86 31.01
N GLN A 129 -33.24 6.07 32.24
CA GLN A 129 -31.92 6.65 32.50
C GLN A 129 -30.79 5.66 32.17
N ASP A 130 -30.96 4.39 32.55
CA ASP A 130 -29.98 3.35 32.33
C ASP A 130 -29.84 3.03 30.83
N GLU A 131 -30.95 2.99 30.10
CA GLU A 131 -30.97 2.75 28.66
C GLU A 131 -30.39 3.93 27.85
N ASP A 132 -30.69 5.18 28.21
CA ASP A 132 -30.06 6.36 27.58
C ASP A 132 -28.54 6.36 27.83
N ALA A 133 -28.11 6.04 29.05
CA ALA A 133 -26.69 5.95 29.38
C ALA A 133 -25.98 4.83 28.60
N ALA A 134 -26.60 3.66 28.47
CA ALA A 134 -26.05 2.54 27.71
C ALA A 134 -25.94 2.89 26.22
N ALA A 135 -26.98 3.51 25.65
CA ALA A 135 -26.99 3.88 24.24
C ALA A 135 -25.97 4.97 23.89
N ARG A 136 -25.82 5.99 24.76
CA ARG A 136 -24.75 7.00 24.61
C ARG A 136 -23.36 6.37 24.64
N ARG A 137 -23.13 5.43 25.56
CA ARG A 137 -21.84 4.71 25.66
C ARG A 137 -21.56 3.88 24.41
N LEU A 138 -22.54 3.16 23.90
CA LEU A 138 -22.40 2.36 22.68
C LEU A 138 -22.16 3.24 21.44
N GLY A 139 -22.88 4.37 21.30
CA GLY A 139 -22.67 5.32 20.21
C GLY A 139 -21.27 5.94 20.21
N LEU A 140 -20.78 6.36 21.38
CA LEU A 140 -19.44 6.92 21.55
C LEU A 140 -18.34 5.86 21.30
N ALA A 141 -18.49 4.67 21.88
CA ALA A 141 -17.51 3.59 21.70
C ALA A 141 -17.43 3.12 20.24
N GLY A 142 -18.57 2.99 19.56
CA GLY A 142 -18.65 2.64 18.14
C GLY A 142 -17.99 3.69 17.26
N ALA A 143 -18.24 4.99 17.51
CA ALA A 143 -17.60 6.07 16.78
C ALA A 143 -16.07 6.05 16.93
N TRP A 144 -15.57 5.88 18.15
CA TRP A 144 -14.11 5.79 18.40
C TRP A 144 -13.48 4.55 17.76
N ALA A 145 -14.17 3.41 17.74
CA ALA A 145 -13.68 2.22 17.07
C ALA A 145 -13.44 2.47 15.57
N VAL A 146 -14.35 3.18 14.89
CA VAL A 146 -14.18 3.54 13.48
C VAL A 146 -12.99 4.48 13.28
N VAL A 147 -12.80 5.46 14.18
CA VAL A 147 -11.64 6.36 14.13
C VAL A 147 -10.33 5.58 14.26
N VAL A 148 -10.25 4.62 15.18
CA VAL A 148 -9.04 3.78 15.36
C VAL A 148 -8.77 2.94 14.12
N VAL A 149 -9.80 2.31 13.53
CA VAL A 149 -9.65 1.55 12.28
C VAL A 149 -9.17 2.45 11.14
N ALA A 150 -9.73 3.67 11.01
CA ALA A 150 -9.30 4.63 10.00
C ALA A 150 -7.83 5.03 10.18
N LEU A 151 -7.37 5.23 11.42
CA LEU A 151 -5.96 5.54 11.72
C LEU A 151 -5.03 4.36 11.38
N ILE A 152 -5.43 3.12 11.64
CA ILE A 152 -4.65 1.93 11.27
C ILE A 152 -4.51 1.83 9.75
N ILE A 153 -5.62 2.01 9.01
CA ILE A 153 -5.60 2.00 7.54
C ILE A 153 -4.72 3.13 7.00
N LEU A 154 -4.79 4.32 7.60
CA LEU A 154 -3.93 5.45 7.25
C LEU A 154 -2.44 5.11 7.45
N GLY A 155 -2.09 4.46 8.57
CA GLY A 155 -0.73 4.00 8.85
C GLY A 155 -0.24 2.96 7.83
N ILE A 156 -1.06 1.94 7.54
CA ILE A 156 -0.74 0.90 6.55
C ILE A 156 -0.51 1.51 5.17
N THR A 157 -1.39 2.41 4.72
CA THR A 157 -1.25 3.05 3.41
C THR A 157 0.01 3.92 3.31
N LEU A 158 0.42 4.59 4.40
CA LEU A 158 1.69 5.33 4.49
C LEU A 158 2.90 4.41 4.33
N ILE A 159 2.93 3.29 5.07
CA ILE A 159 4.01 2.30 5.00
C ILE A 159 4.08 1.69 3.60
N LEU A 160 2.94 1.30 3.04
CA LEU A 160 2.85 0.69 1.71
C LEU A 160 3.33 1.65 0.62
N THR A 161 2.96 2.93 0.72
CA THR A 161 3.41 3.96 -0.24
C THR A 161 4.93 4.07 -0.23
N ARG A 162 5.55 4.19 0.95
CA ARG A 162 7.01 4.27 1.07
C ARG A 162 7.70 3.03 0.51
N ARG A 163 7.16 1.84 0.81
CA ARG A 163 7.71 0.59 0.27
C ARG A 163 7.59 0.50 -1.25
N LEU A 164 6.46 0.89 -1.81
CA LEU A 164 6.24 0.88 -3.26
C LEU A 164 7.19 1.86 -3.96
N GLU A 165 7.37 3.05 -3.39
CA GLU A 165 8.28 4.05 -3.93
C GLU A 165 9.74 3.56 -3.92
N GLN A 166 10.19 2.97 -2.81
CA GLN A 166 11.56 2.50 -2.65
C GLN A 166 11.86 1.22 -3.44
N ARG A 167 10.94 0.26 -3.49
CA ARG A 167 11.19 -1.06 -4.10
C ARG A 167 10.82 -1.17 -5.56
N VAL A 168 9.89 -0.35 -6.04
CA VAL A 168 9.36 -0.46 -7.40
C VAL A 168 9.61 0.81 -8.19
N VAL A 169 9.04 1.94 -7.74
CA VAL A 169 9.04 3.17 -8.56
C VAL A 169 10.44 3.77 -8.71
N GLY A 170 11.23 3.78 -7.64
CA GLY A 170 12.62 4.25 -7.64
C GLY A 170 13.49 3.45 -8.63
N PRO A 171 13.63 2.13 -8.44
CA PRO A 171 14.37 1.26 -9.33
C PRO A 171 13.88 1.29 -10.79
N LEU A 172 12.57 1.31 -11.02
CA LEU A 172 12.01 1.38 -12.38
C LEU A 172 12.42 2.68 -13.10
N VAL A 173 12.40 3.81 -12.39
CA VAL A 173 12.87 5.09 -12.95
C VAL A 173 14.36 5.05 -13.26
N ALA A 174 15.18 4.48 -12.36
CA ALA A 174 16.61 4.33 -12.59
C ALA A 174 16.89 3.44 -13.80
N LEU A 175 16.21 2.31 -13.92
CA LEU A 175 16.36 1.38 -15.04
C LEU A 175 15.94 2.04 -16.37
N SER A 176 14.85 2.81 -16.38
CA SER A 176 14.42 3.58 -17.55
C SER A 176 15.46 4.62 -17.99
N GLN A 177 16.08 5.35 -17.04
CA GLN A 177 17.14 6.32 -17.34
C GLN A 177 18.39 5.63 -17.91
N ARG A 178 18.78 4.49 -17.33
CA ARG A 178 19.95 3.71 -17.79
C ARG A 178 19.71 3.13 -19.18
N ALA A 179 18.52 2.62 -19.46
CA ALA A 179 18.12 2.16 -20.79
C ALA A 179 18.21 3.27 -21.85
N GLN A 180 17.87 4.52 -21.50
CA GLN A 180 18.04 5.66 -22.40
C GLN A 180 19.52 5.98 -22.68
N GLN A 181 20.40 5.86 -21.69
CA GLN A 181 21.85 6.04 -21.87
C GLN A 181 22.45 4.96 -22.79
N ILE A 182 22.04 3.70 -22.60
CA ILE A 182 22.43 2.58 -23.45
C ILE A 182 21.97 2.82 -24.89
N ARG A 183 20.73 3.26 -25.09
CA ARG A 183 20.21 3.65 -26.42
C ARG A 183 21.01 4.81 -27.04
N GLY A 184 21.56 5.70 -26.22
CA GLY A 184 22.47 6.77 -26.63
C GLY A 184 23.88 6.31 -27.02
N GLY A 185 24.17 5.01 -26.92
CA GLY A 185 25.45 4.41 -27.31
C GLY A 185 26.44 4.20 -26.16
N ASP A 186 26.07 4.56 -24.93
CA ASP A 186 26.92 4.32 -23.76
C ASP A 186 26.78 2.87 -23.29
N ILE A 187 27.64 2.02 -23.81
CA ILE A 187 27.67 0.58 -23.51
C ILE A 187 28.33 0.25 -22.17
N TYR A 188 28.95 1.21 -21.48
CA TYR A 188 29.66 0.98 -20.21
C TYR A 188 28.77 1.20 -18.98
N VAL A 189 27.58 1.77 -19.19
CA VAL A 189 26.59 2.00 -18.14
C VAL A 189 26.04 0.68 -17.61
N ARG A 190 25.97 0.54 -16.28
CA ARG A 190 25.34 -0.60 -15.60
C ARG A 190 23.97 -0.24 -15.05
N CYS A 191 23.04 -1.19 -15.14
CA CYS A 191 21.76 -1.12 -14.47
C CYS A 191 21.91 -1.57 -13.00
N PRO A 192 21.36 -0.81 -12.03
CA PRO A 192 21.42 -1.18 -10.63
C PRO A 192 20.55 -2.42 -10.33
N GLU A 193 21.15 -3.45 -9.73
CA GLU A 193 20.42 -4.61 -9.19
C GLU A 193 19.83 -4.25 -7.82
N ALA A 194 18.75 -3.48 -7.83
CA ALA A 194 18.05 -3.10 -6.61
C ALA A 194 16.54 -3.09 -6.86
N GLY A 195 15.75 -3.53 -5.88
CA GLY A 195 14.31 -3.33 -5.86
C GLY A 195 13.53 -4.60 -5.65
N ALA A 196 12.50 -4.80 -6.46
CA ALA A 196 11.77 -6.07 -6.51
C ALA A 196 12.60 -7.13 -7.26
N PRO A 197 12.48 -8.42 -6.89
CA PRO A 197 13.24 -9.50 -7.52
C PRO A 197 13.13 -9.53 -9.05
N GLU A 198 11.94 -9.22 -9.57
CA GLU A 198 11.65 -9.17 -11.00
C GLU A 198 12.42 -8.03 -11.69
N LEU A 199 12.61 -6.89 -11.03
CA LEU A 199 13.41 -5.78 -11.56
C LEU A 199 14.91 -6.08 -11.50
N GLU A 200 15.36 -6.80 -10.47
CA GLU A 200 16.75 -7.25 -10.35
C GLU A 200 17.10 -8.24 -11.46
N GLU A 201 16.21 -9.18 -11.75
CA GLU A 201 16.38 -10.13 -12.85
C GLU A 201 16.51 -9.43 -14.20
N VAL A 202 15.63 -8.46 -14.50
CA VAL A 202 15.72 -7.65 -15.73
C VAL A 202 17.04 -6.89 -15.78
N SER A 203 17.47 -6.28 -14.66
CA SER A 203 18.74 -5.55 -14.59
C SER A 203 19.93 -6.45 -14.89
N ARG A 204 19.93 -7.68 -14.34
CA ARG A 204 20.97 -8.67 -14.54
C ARG A 204 21.04 -9.12 -16.00
N VAL A 205 19.90 -9.43 -16.61
CA VAL A 205 19.82 -9.80 -18.04
C VAL A 205 20.34 -8.66 -18.91
N LEU A 206 19.95 -7.41 -18.62
CA LEU A 206 20.45 -6.24 -19.37
C LEU A 206 21.96 -6.08 -19.25
N ASN A 207 22.51 -6.24 -18.04
CA ASN A 207 23.94 -6.14 -17.80
C ASN A 207 24.72 -7.25 -18.53
N GLN A 208 24.21 -8.49 -18.54
CA GLN A 208 24.79 -9.61 -19.29
C GLN A 208 24.80 -9.35 -20.80
N LEU A 209 23.72 -8.77 -21.34
CA LEU A 209 23.66 -8.37 -22.75
C LEU A 209 24.72 -7.31 -23.07
N LEU A 210 24.90 -6.32 -22.20
CA LEU A 210 25.97 -5.32 -22.37
C LEU A 210 27.37 -5.95 -22.33
N ASP A 211 27.62 -6.91 -21.44
CA ASP A 211 28.89 -7.64 -21.36
C ASP A 211 29.21 -8.39 -22.65
N SER A 212 28.21 -9.07 -23.20
CA SER A 212 28.36 -9.79 -24.46
C SER A 212 28.70 -8.87 -25.64
N GLN A 213 28.26 -7.61 -25.63
CA GLN A 213 28.61 -6.63 -26.66
C GLN A 213 29.98 -5.96 -26.45
N GLN A 214 30.41 -5.81 -25.19
CA GLN A 214 31.73 -5.25 -24.88
C GLN A 214 32.87 -6.21 -25.25
N THR A 215 32.68 -7.51 -25.04
CA THR A 215 33.71 -8.53 -25.28
C THR A 215 34.29 -8.50 -26.71
N PRO A 216 33.48 -8.52 -27.79
CA PRO A 216 34.00 -8.44 -29.16
C PRO A 216 34.63 -7.08 -29.49
N LYS A 217 34.07 -5.98 -28.99
CA LYS A 217 34.67 -4.63 -29.17
C LYS A 217 36.06 -4.56 -28.53
N ARG A 218 36.19 -5.04 -27.30
CA ARG A 218 37.46 -5.04 -26.55
C ARG A 218 38.51 -5.92 -27.23
N ALA A 219 38.12 -7.09 -27.74
CA ALA A 219 39.01 -7.94 -28.52
C ALA A 219 39.49 -7.26 -29.81
N GLN A 220 38.62 -6.56 -30.52
CA GLN A 220 38.99 -5.78 -31.71
C GLN A 220 39.92 -4.60 -31.39
N ASP A 221 39.66 -3.88 -30.30
CA ASP A 221 40.48 -2.75 -29.88
C ASP A 221 41.89 -3.18 -29.43
N LEU A 222 41.98 -4.32 -28.73
CA LEU A 222 43.26 -4.95 -28.39
C LEU A 222 44.03 -5.36 -29.65
N ALA A 223 43.40 -6.06 -30.59
CA ALA A 223 44.03 -6.46 -31.84
C ALA A 223 44.53 -5.26 -32.67
N LYS A 224 43.78 -4.15 -32.71
CA LYS A 224 44.22 -2.91 -33.35
C LYS A 224 45.43 -2.28 -32.65
N THR A 225 45.46 -2.34 -31.32
CA THR A 225 46.55 -1.80 -30.52
C THR A 225 47.82 -2.62 -30.71
N ASP A 226 47.71 -3.94 -30.65
CA ASP A 226 48.81 -4.88 -30.89
C ASP A 226 49.38 -4.69 -32.30
N ARG A 227 48.53 -4.56 -33.33
CA ARG A 227 48.95 -4.28 -34.70
C ARG A 227 49.74 -2.97 -34.82
N ARG A 228 49.29 -1.91 -34.15
CA ARG A 228 50.00 -0.60 -34.16
C ARG A 228 51.36 -0.69 -33.48
N LEU A 229 51.46 -1.43 -32.38
CA LEU A 229 52.73 -1.64 -31.68
C LEU A 229 53.70 -2.47 -32.53
N LEU A 230 53.23 -3.53 -33.18
CA LEU A 230 54.04 -4.34 -34.10
C LEU A 230 54.60 -3.49 -35.25
N LEU A 231 53.77 -2.66 -35.88
CA LEU A 231 54.21 -1.74 -36.94
C LEU A 231 55.27 -0.76 -36.42
N HIS A 232 55.05 -0.19 -35.24
CA HIS A 232 56.01 0.76 -34.66
C HIS A 232 57.36 0.11 -34.31
N LEU A 233 57.36 -1.13 -33.81
CA LEU A 233 58.59 -1.88 -33.53
C LEU A 233 59.34 -2.29 -34.80
N LEU A 234 58.60 -2.61 -35.87
CA LEU A 234 59.16 -2.89 -37.19
C LEU A 234 59.84 -1.67 -37.80
N ASP A 235 59.22 -0.49 -37.69
CA ASP A 235 59.75 0.77 -38.22
C ASP A 235 61.02 1.26 -37.47
N GLN A 236 61.26 0.80 -36.24
CA GLN A 236 62.48 1.12 -35.50
C GLN A 236 63.70 0.27 -35.92
N ARG A 237 63.51 -0.81 -36.69
CA ARG A 237 64.63 -1.66 -37.15
C ARG A 237 65.29 -1.08 -38.40
N ALA A 238 66.62 -1.12 -38.43
CA ALA A 238 67.39 -0.77 -39.62
C ALA A 238 67.33 -1.91 -40.67
N GLY A 239 67.10 -1.54 -41.94
CA GLY A 239 66.94 -2.49 -43.06
C GLY A 239 65.49 -2.81 -43.40
N ALA A 240 65.25 -3.60 -44.44
CA ALA A 240 63.92 -4.02 -44.85
C ALA A 240 63.46 -5.24 -44.04
N TRP A 241 62.40 -5.10 -43.26
CA TRP A 241 61.86 -6.17 -42.41
C TRP A 241 60.39 -6.41 -42.67
N ILE A 242 60.01 -7.69 -42.73
CA ILE A 242 58.63 -8.14 -42.80
C ILE A 242 58.30 -9.06 -41.64
N ALA A 243 57.07 -8.97 -41.14
CA ALA A 243 56.49 -9.93 -40.22
C ALA A 243 55.56 -10.86 -41.01
N ALA A 244 55.82 -12.15 -40.96
CA ALA A 244 55.04 -13.17 -41.66
C ALA A 244 54.44 -14.20 -40.68
N SER A 245 53.25 -14.70 -41.02
CA SER A 245 52.63 -15.84 -40.33
C SER A 245 53.40 -17.13 -40.62
N ASP A 246 53.18 -18.15 -39.81
CA ASP A 246 53.56 -19.56 -40.03
C ASP A 246 53.15 -20.14 -41.41
N THR A 247 52.10 -19.61 -42.04
CA THR A 247 51.64 -19.98 -43.39
C THR A 247 52.38 -19.26 -44.54
N GLY A 248 53.22 -18.27 -44.22
CA GLY A 248 53.96 -17.48 -45.23
C GLY A 248 53.23 -16.22 -45.68
N GLU A 249 52.07 -15.91 -45.10
CA GLU A 249 51.35 -14.66 -45.34
C GLU A 249 52.06 -13.47 -44.66
N VAL A 250 52.26 -12.37 -45.39
CA VAL A 250 52.86 -11.14 -44.85
C VAL A 250 51.80 -10.40 -44.02
N LEU A 251 52.04 -10.29 -42.71
CA LEU A 251 51.14 -9.65 -41.75
C LEU A 251 51.43 -8.16 -41.57
N ALA A 252 52.71 -7.77 -41.67
CA ALA A 252 53.16 -6.37 -41.60
C ALA A 252 54.55 -6.20 -42.24
N ALA A 253 54.88 -4.99 -42.68
CA ALA A 253 56.19 -4.62 -43.23
C ALA A 253 56.58 -3.23 -42.74
N ASN A 254 57.87 -2.99 -42.49
CA ASN A 254 58.35 -1.64 -42.20
C ASN A 254 58.43 -0.78 -43.47
N ALA A 255 58.58 0.54 -43.33
CA ALA A 255 58.57 1.47 -44.47
C ALA A 255 59.56 1.08 -45.60
N VAL A 256 60.77 0.67 -45.24
CA VAL A 256 61.83 0.28 -46.20
C VAL A 256 61.46 -1.01 -46.95
N ALA A 257 60.91 -2.00 -46.26
CA ALA A 257 60.40 -3.22 -46.91
C ALA A 257 59.20 -2.93 -47.80
N LEU A 258 58.34 -1.98 -47.41
CA LEU A 258 57.17 -1.61 -48.19
C LEU A 258 57.55 -0.97 -49.53
N GLU A 259 58.59 -0.13 -49.56
CA GLU A 259 59.14 0.45 -50.79
C GLU A 259 59.67 -0.64 -51.74
N LEU A 260 60.44 -1.60 -51.21
CA LEU A 260 60.95 -2.74 -52.01
C LEU A 260 59.82 -3.63 -52.55
N ILE A 261 58.78 -3.87 -51.75
CA ILE A 261 57.62 -4.66 -52.16
C ILE A 261 56.80 -3.94 -53.24
N GLN A 262 56.73 -2.61 -53.19
CA GLN A 262 56.05 -1.82 -54.23
C GLN A 262 56.81 -1.84 -55.55
N ASP A 263 58.15 -1.80 -55.50
CA ASP A 263 59.00 -1.81 -56.69
C ASP A 263 59.16 -3.21 -57.31
N HIS A 264 59.14 -4.29 -56.51
CA HIS A 264 59.49 -5.65 -56.97
C HIS A 264 58.36 -6.69 -56.80
N GLY A 265 57.22 -6.27 -56.26
CA GLY A 265 56.07 -7.13 -55.97
C GLY A 265 56.22 -7.89 -54.64
N THR A 266 55.08 -8.35 -54.11
CA THR A 266 55.06 -9.16 -52.88
C THR A 266 55.83 -10.46 -53.08
N PRO A 267 56.80 -10.80 -52.21
CA PRO A 267 57.54 -12.05 -52.28
C PRO A 267 56.61 -13.27 -52.20
N ASP A 268 56.90 -14.30 -53.00
CA ASP A 268 56.13 -15.56 -52.99
C ASP A 268 56.17 -16.20 -51.59
N PRO A 269 55.03 -16.61 -51.01
CA PRO A 269 54.96 -17.30 -49.72
C PRO A 269 55.88 -18.53 -49.64
N ALA A 270 56.11 -19.25 -50.74
CA ALA A 270 57.05 -20.37 -50.77
C ALA A 270 58.51 -19.92 -50.57
N ARG A 271 58.86 -18.73 -51.08
CA ARG A 271 60.18 -18.11 -50.92
C ARG A 271 60.37 -17.57 -49.50
N LEU A 272 59.32 -16.99 -48.93
CA LEU A 272 59.32 -16.53 -47.53
C LEU A 272 59.47 -17.67 -46.53
N ALA A 273 58.91 -18.85 -46.82
CA ALA A 273 59.11 -20.04 -46.01
C ALA A 273 60.58 -20.52 -45.99
N GLY A 274 61.31 -20.36 -47.09
CA GLY A 274 62.74 -20.68 -47.18
C GLY A 274 63.65 -19.69 -46.44
N LEU A 275 63.26 -18.42 -46.40
CA LEU A 275 63.99 -17.37 -45.68
C LEU A 275 63.87 -17.47 -44.14
N ARG A 276 62.95 -18.31 -43.62
CA ARG A 276 62.86 -18.61 -42.18
C ARG A 276 64.04 -19.39 -41.61
N THR A 277 64.84 -20.00 -42.49
CA THR A 277 66.03 -20.77 -42.10
C THR A 277 67.33 -20.04 -42.38
N GLU A 278 67.27 -18.81 -42.91
CA GLU A 278 68.45 -17.98 -43.16
C GLU A 278 68.91 -17.22 -41.89
N GLU A 279 70.21 -16.93 -41.82
CA GLU A 279 70.85 -16.16 -40.75
C GLU A 279 70.20 -14.77 -40.65
N GLY A 280 69.56 -14.49 -39.51
CA GLY A 280 68.94 -13.20 -39.20
C GLY A 280 67.41 -13.19 -39.10
N SER A 281 66.73 -14.30 -39.42
CA SER A 281 65.31 -14.43 -39.12
C SER A 281 65.08 -14.68 -37.62
N GLU A 282 64.11 -13.98 -37.04
CA GLU A 282 63.79 -14.07 -35.61
C GLU A 282 62.38 -14.64 -35.40
N GLU A 283 62.29 -15.67 -34.58
CA GLU A 283 61.03 -16.21 -34.10
C GLU A 283 60.53 -15.37 -32.91
N VAL A 284 59.44 -14.65 -33.09
CA VAL A 284 58.91 -13.72 -32.06
C VAL A 284 57.93 -14.41 -31.13
N THR A 285 57.15 -15.37 -31.65
CA THR A 285 56.15 -16.10 -30.85
C THR A 285 56.19 -17.56 -31.25
N ARG A 286 56.40 -18.49 -30.28
CA ARG A 286 56.49 -19.95 -30.45
C ARG A 286 55.71 -20.49 -31.65
N GLY A 287 56.36 -20.57 -32.80
CA GLY A 287 55.91 -21.14 -34.06
C GLY A 287 54.90 -20.33 -34.89
N ARG A 288 54.53 -19.11 -34.50
CA ARG A 288 53.40 -18.37 -35.11
C ARG A 288 53.75 -17.08 -35.84
N LEU A 289 54.83 -16.41 -35.46
CA LEU A 289 55.22 -15.12 -36.04
C LEU A 289 56.73 -15.07 -36.27
N TRP A 290 57.12 -14.78 -37.51
CA TRP A 290 58.50 -14.69 -37.95
C TRP A 290 58.81 -13.29 -38.42
N LEU A 291 59.90 -12.70 -37.92
CA LEU A 291 60.49 -11.49 -38.48
C LEU A 291 61.58 -11.91 -39.46
N ILE A 292 61.39 -11.56 -40.73
CA ILE A 292 62.28 -11.95 -41.82
C ILE A 292 62.89 -10.67 -42.39
N PRO A 293 64.22 -10.54 -42.40
CA PRO A 293 64.88 -9.48 -43.15
C PRO A 293 64.74 -9.78 -44.65
N LEU A 294 64.34 -8.78 -45.43
CA LEU A 294 64.39 -8.87 -46.89
C LEU A 294 65.80 -8.52 -47.36
N PRO A 295 66.44 -9.35 -48.20
CA PRO A 295 67.70 -8.99 -48.81
C PRO A 295 67.48 -7.80 -49.74
N THR A 296 68.28 -6.75 -49.56
CA THR A 296 68.33 -5.56 -50.43
C THR A 296 68.91 -5.89 -51.78
#